data_AF-A0A378UZA4-F1
#
_entry.id   AF-A0A378UZA4-F1
#
_cell.length_a   1.000
_cell.length_b   1.000
_cell.length_c   1.000
_cell.angle_alpha   90.00
_cell.angle_beta   90.00
_cell.angle_gamma   90.00
#
_symmetry.space_group_name_H-M   'P 1'
#
loop_
_entity.id
_entity.type
_entity.pdbx_description
1 polymer ?
#
loop_
_entity_poly.entity_id
_entity_poly.type
_entity_poly.pdbx_seq_one_letter_code
_entity_poly.pdbx_strand_id
1 'polypeptide(L)'
;MTSRYGQLAYTSFDAAGTVGGWQVKETSGALTPAETQALMAGVHTVFRPVGPTPDFPTPDELEEGPRRLAYRHLPEGAGYWHTFPAGSDSTGRPGNVFAHVLLDRAPDTHPRCRAIQMWRSPHWLKPYGAAAVARAELPGRLPELGDAVTKESVVAFALDTATWRLATLFALLDAVAAALDGGPLVVLGTRSPDAAAQWIGLVSFLMSPGTAARLSFSTFDRAEQVEPHNGQVLSAVPIEDLTAVEPGMVVIDESETVSLGELGGDPHRTAGGHRIEVTRWSVMAQVVLLDVTSARGVLDDIDTLSSQVRDDGLHPAWPIAMAVAGHREFADAQVEAHEVIAAHSPAGALVGSEAAHIIADVLSAVVGVTTADAWRARHELADGAGASFADATYFARAIVDEGWMSQDGPIPLGRERFTGNQHLRCCARPSGPPWTKAGGGGLAGCSGSSTCCCGRASSMTACRLRCPTTCCRAWLIRTCAGRSPQPIGCRWVGGCCMRAMPTAAP
;
A
#
# COMPACT_ATOMS: atom_id res chain seq x y z
N MET A 1 -17.57 16.84 18.24
CA MET A 1 -17.04 15.95 17.18
C MET A 1 -15.55 15.85 17.41
N THR A 2 -14.98 14.65 17.41
CA THR A 2 -13.54 14.43 17.53
C THR A 2 -12.86 14.88 16.23
N SER A 3 -11.76 15.61 16.35
CA SER A 3 -10.93 16.00 15.20
C SER A 3 -10.22 14.75 14.64
N ARG A 4 -9.87 14.72 13.33
CA ARG A 4 -9.00 13.66 12.77
C ARG A 4 -7.69 13.57 13.55
N TYR A 5 -7.18 14.71 13.98
CA TYR A 5 -5.91 14.81 14.67
C TYR A 5 -6.08 15.18 16.14
N GLY A 6 -5.27 14.55 16.99
CA GLY A 6 -5.08 14.94 18.39
C GLY A 6 -3.60 15.16 18.66
N GLN A 7 -3.28 16.07 19.57
CA GLN A 7 -1.88 16.39 19.90
C GLN A 7 -1.66 16.34 21.40
N LEU A 8 -0.43 16.02 21.79
CA LEU A 8 0.01 15.95 23.17
C LEU A 8 1.43 16.48 23.28
N ALA A 9 1.65 17.41 24.20
CA ALA A 9 2.99 17.85 24.59
C ALA A 9 3.35 17.18 25.92
N TYR A 10 4.52 16.53 25.98
CA TYR A 10 5.03 15.86 27.17
C TYR A 10 6.46 16.28 27.45
N THR A 11 6.71 16.75 28.68
CA THR A 11 8.02 17.28 29.08
C THR A 11 8.11 17.39 30.61
N SER A 12 9.31 17.61 31.15
CA SER A 12 9.48 18.03 32.54
C SER A 12 9.27 19.54 32.66
N PHE A 13 8.28 19.96 33.45
CA PHE A 13 8.03 21.38 33.74
C PHE A 13 7.27 21.57 35.05
N ASP A 14 7.32 22.79 35.59
CA ASP A 14 6.52 23.20 36.75
C ASP A 14 5.15 23.71 36.30
N ALA A 15 4.09 22.92 36.51
CA ALA A 15 2.73 23.42 36.38
C ALA A 15 2.29 24.09 37.69
N ALA A 16 1.55 25.20 37.60
CA ALA A 16 1.06 25.93 38.75
C ALA A 16 0.25 24.99 39.68
N GLY A 17 0.75 24.78 40.91
CA GLY A 17 0.10 23.93 41.91
C GLY A 17 0.50 22.44 41.90
N THR A 18 1.47 22.03 41.07
CA THR A 18 2.03 20.67 41.06
C THR A 18 3.52 20.67 41.39
N VAL A 19 4.04 19.56 41.90
CA VAL A 19 5.49 19.35 42.06
C VAL A 19 6.08 19.06 40.68
N GLY A 20 7.20 19.71 40.33
CA GLY A 20 7.88 19.54 39.05
C GLY A 20 8.19 18.08 38.70
N GLY A 21 8.09 17.75 37.41
CA GLY A 21 8.35 16.41 36.90
C GLY A 21 7.78 16.16 35.50
N TRP A 22 7.99 14.95 34.99
CA TRP A 22 7.50 14.51 33.68
C TRP A 22 5.99 14.37 33.68
N GLN A 23 5.32 15.18 32.87
CA GLN A 23 3.86 15.16 32.76
C GLN A 23 3.39 15.65 31.40
N VAL A 24 2.11 15.40 31.12
CA VAL A 24 1.43 15.99 29.97
C VAL A 24 1.28 17.48 30.24
N LYS A 25 1.89 18.30 29.40
CA LYS A 25 1.79 19.76 29.47
C LYS A 25 0.46 20.25 28.93
N GLU A 26 0.08 19.73 27.78
CA GLU A 26 -1.08 20.20 27.03
C GLU A 26 -1.58 19.07 26.13
N THR A 27 -2.89 19.05 25.90
CA THR A 27 -3.53 18.20 24.89
C THR A 27 -4.45 19.04 24.01
N SER A 28 -4.58 18.65 22.75
CA SER A 28 -5.51 19.28 21.80
C SER A 28 -6.21 18.23 20.94
N GLY A 29 -7.29 18.62 20.25
CA GLY A 29 -8.03 17.72 19.35
C GLY A 29 -8.88 16.65 20.05
N ALA A 30 -9.25 16.91 21.31
CA ALA A 30 -10.10 16.05 22.14
C ALA A 30 -9.59 14.60 22.22
N LEU A 31 -8.32 14.42 22.61
CA LEU A 31 -7.76 13.12 22.93
C LEU A 31 -8.54 12.46 24.07
N THR A 32 -8.92 11.20 23.87
CA THR A 32 -9.49 10.35 24.91
C THR A 32 -8.40 9.91 25.90
N PRO A 33 -8.77 9.44 27.10
CA PRO A 33 -7.81 8.89 28.05
C PRO A 33 -7.01 7.70 27.49
N ALA A 34 -7.65 6.83 26.71
CA ALA A 34 -7.01 5.67 26.10
C ALA A 34 -5.97 6.08 25.04
N GLU A 35 -6.32 7.04 24.17
CA GLU A 35 -5.38 7.60 23.20
C GLU A 35 -4.22 8.31 23.91
N THR A 36 -4.51 9.10 24.94
CA THR A 36 -3.47 9.79 25.74
C THR A 36 -2.49 8.79 26.34
N GLN A 37 -2.98 7.70 26.93
CA GLN A 37 -2.13 6.65 27.48
C GLN A 37 -1.29 5.94 26.41
N ALA A 38 -1.89 5.61 25.26
CA ALA A 38 -1.19 4.98 24.14
C ALA A 38 -0.08 5.89 23.55
N LEU A 39 -0.35 7.19 23.44
CA LEU A 39 0.62 8.18 23.01
C LEU A 39 1.76 8.34 24.02
N MET A 40 1.44 8.42 25.32
CA MET A 40 2.45 8.52 26.38
C MET A 40 3.38 7.31 26.43
N ALA A 41 2.88 6.11 26.15
CA ALA A 41 3.68 4.89 26.12
C ALA A 41 4.78 4.88 25.04
N GLY A 42 4.73 5.78 24.05
CA GLY A 42 5.78 5.94 23.04
C GLY A 42 6.75 7.10 23.30
N VAL A 43 6.57 7.83 24.40
CA VAL A 43 7.42 8.99 24.71
C VAL A 43 8.74 8.55 25.32
N HIS A 44 9.84 8.97 24.69
CA HIS A 44 11.17 8.84 25.28
C HIS A 44 11.47 10.10 26.09
N THR A 45 11.62 9.94 27.41
CA THR A 45 11.97 11.03 28.35
C THR A 45 13.47 11.29 28.42
N VAL A 46 14.27 10.51 27.69
CA VAL A 46 15.72 10.64 27.59
C VAL A 46 16.10 10.71 26.12
N PHE A 47 16.85 11.76 25.75
CA PHE A 47 17.40 11.94 24.42
C PHE A 47 18.88 12.28 24.56
N ARG A 48 19.75 11.35 24.13
CA ARG A 48 21.20 11.47 24.23
C ARG A 48 21.77 11.64 22.82
N PRO A 49 21.97 12.89 22.35
CA PRO A 49 22.54 13.09 21.02
C PRO A 49 23.97 12.57 20.92
N VAL A 50 24.41 12.34 19.69
CA VAL A 50 25.81 12.06 19.38
C VAL A 50 26.56 13.38 19.38
N GLY A 51 27.59 13.50 20.22
CA GLY A 51 28.37 14.73 20.39
C GLY A 51 27.83 15.70 21.45
N PRO A 52 28.59 16.78 21.75
CA PRO A 52 28.25 17.73 22.80
C PRO A 52 27.07 18.61 22.39
N THR A 53 26.09 18.78 23.29
CA THR A 53 25.04 19.80 23.16
C THR A 53 25.52 21.10 23.80
N PRO A 54 25.52 22.24 23.09
CA PRO A 54 25.82 23.52 23.70
C PRO A 54 24.83 23.84 24.83
N ASP A 55 25.32 24.43 25.93
CA ASP A 55 24.47 24.88 27.04
C ASP A 55 23.56 26.06 26.65
N PHE A 56 24.04 26.89 25.72
CA PHE A 56 23.35 28.08 25.20
C PHE A 56 23.39 28.07 23.66
N PRO A 57 22.59 27.20 23.03
CA PRO A 57 22.58 27.09 21.58
C PRO A 57 21.99 28.35 20.94
N THR A 58 22.61 28.79 19.86
CA THR A 58 22.10 29.81 18.95
C THR A 58 20.84 29.31 18.21
N PRO A 59 20.03 30.21 17.62
CA PRO A 59 18.89 29.79 16.81
C PRO A 59 19.25 28.82 15.69
N ASP A 60 20.37 29.06 14.99
CA ASP A 60 20.82 28.19 13.90
C ASP A 60 21.22 26.80 14.43
N GLU A 61 21.92 26.73 15.57
CA GLU A 61 22.24 25.46 16.22
C GLU A 61 20.99 24.69 16.69
N LEU A 62 19.93 25.38 17.10
CA LEU A 62 18.64 24.75 17.41
C LEU A 62 17.92 24.25 16.15
N GLU A 63 17.99 25.02 15.06
CA GLU A 63 17.40 24.63 13.79
C GLU A 63 18.09 23.41 13.18
N GLU A 64 19.42 23.31 13.30
CA GLU A 64 20.21 22.18 12.80
C GLU A 64 20.26 21.01 13.79
N GLY A 65 20.06 21.27 15.09
CA GLY A 65 20.30 20.36 16.19
C GLY A 65 19.66 18.96 16.11
N PRO A 66 20.11 18.03 16.94
CA PRO A 66 19.64 16.65 16.90
C PRO A 66 18.16 16.57 17.32
N ARG A 67 17.39 15.78 16.57
CA ARG A 67 15.97 15.52 16.83
C ARG A 67 15.63 14.09 16.44
N ARG A 68 14.55 13.56 16.99
CA ARG A 68 13.99 12.26 16.63
C ARG A 68 12.58 12.44 16.12
N LEU A 69 12.27 11.73 15.05
CA LEU A 69 10.91 11.50 14.59
C LEU A 69 10.69 10.00 14.56
N ALA A 70 9.70 9.53 15.32
CA ALA A 70 9.21 8.17 15.21
C ALA A 70 7.76 8.17 14.76
N TYR A 71 7.40 7.11 14.03
CA TYR A 71 6.07 6.88 13.51
C TYR A 71 5.72 5.41 13.69
N ARG A 72 4.51 5.14 14.19
CA ARG A 72 3.99 3.77 14.30
C ARG A 72 2.48 3.74 14.25
N HIS A 73 1.94 2.62 13.77
CA HIS A 73 0.51 2.35 13.88
C HIS A 73 0.08 2.13 15.32
N LEU A 74 -1.13 2.59 15.63
CA LEU A 74 -1.83 2.40 16.89
C LEU A 74 -3.21 1.80 16.61
N PRO A 75 -3.86 1.15 17.58
CA PRO A 75 -5.22 0.62 17.38
C PRO A 75 -6.23 1.66 16.89
N GLU A 76 -6.06 2.93 17.31
CA GLU A 76 -6.95 4.05 16.98
C GLU A 76 -6.41 4.96 15.85
N GLY A 77 -5.40 4.50 15.08
CA GLY A 77 -4.84 5.25 13.96
C GLY A 77 -3.32 5.13 13.83
N ALA A 78 -2.61 6.25 13.76
CA ALA A 78 -1.16 6.29 13.74
C ALA A 78 -0.61 7.43 14.60
N GLY A 79 0.48 7.15 15.31
CA GLY A 79 1.15 8.13 16.16
C GLY A 79 2.45 8.62 15.55
N TYR A 80 2.78 9.87 15.83
CA TYR A 80 4.07 10.49 15.52
C TYR A 80 4.66 11.03 16.81
N TRP A 81 5.93 10.77 17.08
CA TRP A 81 6.66 11.30 18.23
C TRP A 81 7.84 12.11 17.72
N HIS A 82 7.73 13.43 17.83
CA HIS A 82 8.84 14.34 17.64
C HIS A 82 9.48 14.65 18.99
N THR A 83 10.76 14.31 19.14
CA THR A 83 11.50 14.46 20.40
C THR A 83 12.69 15.38 20.17
N PHE A 84 12.80 16.42 21.00
CA PHE A 84 13.83 17.45 20.89
C PHE A 84 14.48 17.75 22.25
N PRO A 85 15.82 17.94 22.33
CA PRO A 85 16.47 18.41 23.55
C PRO A 85 15.91 19.75 24.01
N ALA A 86 15.51 19.85 25.28
CA ALA A 86 14.90 21.06 25.84
C ALA A 86 15.81 21.81 26.83
N GLY A 87 17.09 21.40 26.95
CA GLY A 87 18.06 21.99 27.87
C GLY A 87 17.81 21.57 29.33
N SER A 88 18.08 22.47 30.27
CA SER A 88 17.78 22.24 31.69
C SER A 88 16.30 22.45 32.00
N ASP A 89 15.76 21.63 32.90
CA ASP A 89 14.43 21.85 33.45
C ASP A 89 14.37 23.08 34.38
N SER A 90 13.19 23.40 34.90
CA SER A 90 12.97 24.53 35.81
C SER A 90 13.72 24.42 37.15
N THR A 91 14.16 23.20 37.52
CA THR A 91 15.00 22.95 38.71
C THR A 91 16.50 23.05 38.41
N GLY A 92 16.87 23.31 37.16
CA GLY A 92 18.25 23.38 36.70
C GLY A 92 18.88 22.02 36.39
N ARG A 93 18.11 20.92 36.40
CA ARG A 93 18.61 19.59 36.03
C ARG A 93 18.77 19.52 34.52
N PRO A 94 19.96 19.15 34.00
CA PRO A 94 20.18 19.01 32.57
C PRO A 94 19.44 17.79 32.02
N GLY A 95 19.32 17.73 30.69
CA GLY A 95 18.77 16.56 29.99
C GLY A 95 17.24 16.55 29.90
N ASN A 96 16.58 17.69 30.01
CA ASN A 96 15.15 17.79 29.72
C ASN A 96 14.91 17.57 28.22
N VAL A 97 13.75 17.04 27.89
CA VAL A 97 13.32 16.71 26.55
C VAL A 97 11.90 17.22 26.35
N PHE A 98 11.61 17.73 25.17
CA PHE A 98 10.26 18.09 24.76
C PHE A 98 9.78 17.09 23.70
N ALA A 99 8.72 16.35 24.04
CA ALA A 99 8.04 15.48 23.11
C ALA A 99 6.75 16.15 22.60
N HIS A 100 6.71 16.46 21.31
CA HIS A 100 5.49 16.83 20.61
C HIS A 100 4.97 15.57 19.90
N VAL A 101 3.80 15.09 20.34
CA VAL A 101 3.18 13.87 19.86
C VAL A 101 1.90 14.19 19.10
N LEU A 102 1.71 13.57 17.94
CA LEU A 102 0.53 13.69 17.09
C LEU A 102 -0.13 12.31 16.92
N LEU A 103 -1.45 12.27 17.06
CA LEU A 103 -2.30 11.16 16.63
C LEU A 103 -3.00 11.57 15.33
N ASP A 104 -2.89 10.75 14.29
CA ASP A 104 -3.78 10.77 13.14
C ASP A 104 -4.74 9.59 13.26
N ARG A 105 -6.04 9.87 13.45
CA ARG A 105 -7.09 8.83 13.55
C ARG A 105 -7.51 8.27 12.20
N ALA A 106 -7.06 8.87 11.10
CA ALA A 106 -7.46 8.47 9.76
C ALA A 106 -6.28 8.52 8.77
N PRO A 107 -5.15 7.84 9.07
CA PRO A 107 -3.92 7.90 8.25
C PRO A 107 -4.15 7.43 6.80
N ASP A 108 -5.14 6.54 6.60
CA ASP A 108 -5.49 5.99 5.29
C ASP A 108 -6.39 6.92 4.45
N THR A 109 -6.80 8.07 4.99
CA THR A 109 -7.68 9.01 4.30
C THR A 109 -6.89 9.99 3.41
N HIS A 110 -7.28 10.07 2.14
CA HIS A 110 -6.67 10.96 1.15
C HIS A 110 -6.82 12.47 1.51
N PRO A 111 -5.83 13.32 1.16
CA PRO A 111 -4.54 12.95 0.57
C PRO A 111 -3.65 12.23 1.59
N ARG A 112 -3.03 11.11 1.17
CA ARG A 112 -2.04 10.41 1.99
C ARG A 112 -0.70 11.09 1.82
N CYS A 113 0.04 11.21 2.91
CA CYS A 113 1.44 11.61 2.88
C CYS A 113 2.27 10.48 3.51
N ARG A 114 3.52 10.36 3.11
CA ARG A 114 4.45 9.44 3.76
C ARG A 114 4.86 10.07 5.08
N ALA A 115 4.74 9.34 6.17
CA ALA A 115 4.97 9.88 7.52
C ALA A 115 6.34 10.56 7.68
N ILE A 116 7.38 10.05 6.99
CA ILE A 116 8.72 10.63 7.01
C ILE A 116 8.80 12.03 6.36
N GLN A 117 7.85 12.42 5.52
CA GLN A 117 7.77 13.79 4.99
C GLN A 117 7.46 14.82 6.08
N MET A 118 7.07 14.39 7.27
CA MET A 118 6.94 15.26 8.45
C MET A 118 8.30 15.59 9.08
N TRP A 119 9.39 14.96 8.64
CA TRP A 119 10.74 15.27 9.10
C TRP A 119 11.06 16.75 8.87
N ARG A 120 11.55 17.43 9.92
CA ARG A 120 11.83 18.87 9.92
C ARG A 120 10.63 19.76 9.54
N SER A 121 9.40 19.29 9.70
CA SER A 121 8.22 20.16 9.60
C SER A 121 8.35 21.37 10.54
N PRO A 122 8.04 22.60 10.08
CA PRO A 122 8.11 23.81 10.91
C PRO A 122 7.07 23.80 12.04
N HIS A 123 6.10 22.89 12.02
CA HIS A 123 5.07 22.76 13.04
C HIS A 123 5.52 21.97 14.27
N TRP A 124 6.65 21.26 14.18
CA TRP A 124 7.21 20.57 15.33
C TRP A 124 7.76 21.58 16.34
N LEU A 125 7.39 21.37 17.61
CA LEU A 125 7.80 22.25 18.69
C LEU A 125 9.23 21.87 19.09
N LYS A 126 10.08 22.89 19.18
CA LYS A 126 11.49 22.79 19.58
C LYS A 126 11.85 23.80 20.70
N PRO A 127 11.06 23.90 21.79
CA PRO A 127 11.37 24.85 22.86
C PRO A 127 12.67 24.44 23.57
N TYR A 128 13.56 25.41 23.79
CA TYR A 128 14.81 25.19 24.51
C TYR A 128 14.91 26.11 25.73
N GLY A 129 15.15 25.50 26.90
CA GLY A 129 15.20 26.16 28.20
C GLY A 129 13.84 26.29 28.89
N ALA A 130 13.84 26.29 30.22
CA ALA A 130 12.65 26.25 31.07
C ALA A 130 11.58 27.31 30.71
N ALA A 131 11.99 28.54 30.41
CA ALA A 131 11.06 29.61 30.05
C ALA A 131 10.38 29.39 28.68
N ALA A 132 11.10 28.85 27.69
CA ALA A 132 10.53 28.53 26.39
C ALA A 132 9.60 27.32 26.50
N VAL A 133 10.00 26.30 27.27
CA VAL A 133 9.17 25.11 27.55
C VAL A 133 7.85 25.50 28.22
N ALA A 134 7.89 26.38 29.23
CA ALA A 134 6.69 26.84 29.92
C ALA A 134 5.70 27.56 28.97
N ARG A 135 6.22 28.35 28.02
CA ARG A 135 5.43 29.12 27.04
C ARG A 135 5.02 28.34 25.79
N ALA A 136 5.58 27.16 25.55
CA ALA A 136 5.29 26.40 24.34
C ALA A 136 3.82 25.96 24.32
N GLU A 137 3.08 26.27 23.26
CA GLU A 137 1.67 25.88 23.09
C GLU A 137 1.51 24.95 21.88
N LEU A 138 0.63 23.97 21.99
CA LEU A 138 0.31 23.09 20.87
C LEU A 138 -0.35 23.88 19.72
N PRO A 139 0.13 23.73 18.47
CA PRO A 139 -0.48 24.44 17.35
C PRO A 139 -1.91 23.95 17.11
N GLY A 140 -2.85 24.87 16.90
CA GLY A 140 -4.24 24.54 16.57
C GLY A 140 -4.44 24.04 15.13
N ARG A 141 -3.40 24.07 14.29
CA ARG A 141 -3.41 23.63 12.88
C ARG A 141 -2.69 22.30 12.71
N LEU A 142 -3.01 21.62 11.61
CA LEU A 142 -2.34 20.38 11.21
C LEU A 142 -0.86 20.66 10.93
N PRO A 143 0.05 19.75 11.28
CA PRO A 143 1.44 19.94 10.91
C PRO A 143 1.59 19.82 9.39
N GLU A 144 2.22 20.84 8.79
CA GLU A 144 2.56 20.86 7.37
C GLU A 144 3.71 19.89 7.09
N LEU A 145 3.85 19.46 5.83
CA LEU A 145 5.00 18.66 5.42
C LEU A 145 6.29 19.49 5.57
N GLY A 146 7.39 18.82 5.91
CA GLY A 146 8.72 19.41 5.84
C GLY A 146 9.24 19.46 4.40
N ASP A 147 10.31 20.21 4.21
CA ASP A 147 11.04 20.37 2.95
C ASP A 147 12.28 19.45 2.86
N ALA A 148 12.67 18.83 3.98
CA ALA A 148 13.89 18.05 4.07
C ALA A 148 13.81 16.67 3.38
N VAL A 149 12.65 16.01 3.38
CA VAL A 149 12.48 14.68 2.76
C VAL A 149 11.48 14.78 1.62
N THR A 150 12.02 14.94 0.41
CA THR A 150 11.27 15.07 -0.85
C THR A 150 11.79 14.05 -1.86
N LYS A 151 11.04 13.80 -2.94
CA LYS A 151 11.52 12.96 -4.04
C LYS A 151 12.87 13.46 -4.58
N GLU A 152 13.06 14.77 -4.64
CA GLU A 152 14.31 15.39 -5.09
C GLU A 152 15.46 15.15 -4.11
N SER A 153 15.22 15.37 -2.80
CA SER A 153 16.27 15.19 -1.79
C SER A 153 16.73 13.74 -1.70
N VAL A 154 15.79 12.78 -1.74
CA VAL A 154 16.12 11.36 -1.59
C VAL A 154 16.87 10.82 -2.80
N VAL A 155 16.49 11.24 -4.02
CA VAL A 155 17.21 10.86 -5.25
C VAL A 155 18.61 11.47 -5.26
N ALA A 156 18.73 12.76 -4.90
CA ALA A 156 20.03 13.41 -4.77
C ALA A 156 20.92 12.71 -3.72
N PHE A 157 20.34 12.26 -2.61
CA PHE A 157 21.04 11.51 -1.58
C PHE A 157 21.49 10.13 -2.07
N ALA A 158 20.63 9.36 -2.74
CA ALA A 158 20.97 8.03 -3.28
C ALA A 158 22.07 8.08 -4.34
N LEU A 159 22.01 9.07 -5.23
CA LEU A 159 22.87 9.20 -6.41
C LEU A 159 24.04 10.16 -6.22
N ASP A 160 24.31 10.60 -4.98
CA ASP A 160 25.47 11.44 -4.69
C ASP A 160 26.77 10.66 -4.92
N THR A 161 27.52 11.10 -5.92
CA THR A 161 28.77 10.49 -6.39
C THR A 161 29.91 10.48 -5.35
N ALA A 162 29.81 11.27 -4.28
CA ALA A 162 30.80 11.28 -3.22
C ALA A 162 30.71 10.06 -2.29
N THR A 163 29.59 9.33 -2.28
CA THR A 163 29.41 8.15 -1.43
C THR A 163 28.63 7.06 -2.18
N TRP A 164 29.16 5.84 -2.21
CA TRP A 164 28.46 4.71 -2.81
C TRP A 164 27.35 4.19 -1.88
N ARG A 165 26.11 4.67 -2.09
CA ARG A 165 24.94 4.36 -1.22
C ARG A 165 24.03 3.25 -1.75
N LEU A 166 24.07 2.97 -3.06
CA LEU A 166 23.10 2.08 -3.69
C LEU A 166 23.12 0.65 -3.12
N ALA A 167 24.30 0.10 -2.82
CA ALA A 167 24.38 -1.25 -2.26
C ALA A 167 23.67 -1.37 -0.90
N THR A 168 23.81 -0.36 -0.04
CA THR A 168 23.11 -0.25 1.25
C THR A 168 21.60 -0.09 1.03
N LEU A 169 21.18 0.71 0.05
CA LEU A 169 19.76 0.85 -0.30
C LEU A 169 19.12 -0.50 -0.66
N PHE A 170 19.77 -1.28 -1.51
CA PHE A 170 19.21 -2.54 -1.99
C PHE A 170 19.02 -3.56 -0.87
N ALA A 171 20.02 -3.71 0.00
CA ALA A 171 19.87 -4.53 1.20
C ALA A 171 18.81 -3.97 2.16
N LEU A 172 18.70 -2.64 2.29
CA LEU A 172 17.68 -2.02 3.14
C LEU A 172 16.26 -2.28 2.62
N LEU A 173 16.02 -2.16 1.31
CA LEU A 173 14.72 -2.46 0.69
C LEU A 173 14.30 -3.90 1.00
N ASP A 174 15.21 -4.86 0.82
CA ASP A 174 14.91 -6.27 1.00
C ASP A 174 14.74 -6.65 2.47
N ALA A 175 15.54 -6.07 3.36
CA ALA A 175 15.38 -6.25 4.81
C ALA A 175 14.05 -5.66 5.29
N VAL A 176 13.65 -4.49 4.78
CA VAL A 176 12.36 -3.87 5.11
C VAL A 176 11.20 -4.67 4.55
N ALA A 177 11.32 -5.23 3.33
CA ALA A 177 10.29 -6.12 2.79
C ALA A 177 10.07 -7.34 3.69
N ALA A 178 11.15 -7.97 4.16
CA ALA A 178 11.07 -9.07 5.10
C ALA A 178 10.45 -8.64 6.44
N ALA A 179 10.83 -7.49 6.98
CA ALA A 179 10.28 -6.96 8.23
C ALA A 179 8.77 -6.63 8.12
N LEU A 180 8.31 -6.09 6.98
CA LEU A 180 6.90 -5.84 6.71
C LEU A 180 6.07 -7.14 6.62
N ASP A 181 6.71 -8.27 6.29
CA ASP A 181 6.12 -9.61 6.26
C ASP A 181 6.28 -10.36 7.60
N GLY A 182 6.64 -9.66 8.67
CA GLY A 182 6.78 -10.23 10.02
C GLY A 182 8.16 -10.83 10.32
N GLY A 183 9.15 -10.55 9.47
CA GLY A 183 10.56 -10.82 9.72
C GLY A 183 11.16 -9.93 10.81
N PRO A 184 12.48 -10.04 11.03
CA PRO A 184 13.18 -9.29 12.08
C PRO A 184 13.16 -7.78 11.83
N LEU A 185 13.13 -7.00 12.92
CA LEU A 185 13.34 -5.54 12.90
C LEU A 185 14.65 -5.19 12.18
N VAL A 186 14.61 -4.15 11.35
CA VAL A 186 15.81 -3.59 10.72
C VAL A 186 16.38 -2.47 11.60
N VAL A 187 17.66 -2.58 11.91
CA VAL A 187 18.44 -1.53 12.58
C VAL A 187 19.43 -0.94 11.59
N LEU A 188 19.31 0.36 11.34
CA LEU A 188 20.17 1.09 10.42
C LEU A 188 21.13 2.00 11.20
N GLY A 189 22.42 1.68 11.15
CA GLY A 189 23.48 2.56 11.62
C GLY A 189 23.62 3.76 10.71
N THR A 190 23.44 4.96 11.26
CA THR A 190 23.48 6.21 10.49
C THR A 190 24.44 7.23 11.11
N ARG A 191 25.05 8.06 10.27
CA ARG A 191 25.91 9.16 10.73
C ARG A 191 25.13 10.28 11.40
N SER A 192 23.85 10.45 11.04
CA SER A 192 22.99 11.46 11.62
C SER A 192 21.50 11.12 11.46
N PRO A 193 20.62 11.70 12.30
CA PRO A 193 19.17 11.58 12.11
C PRO A 193 18.68 12.10 10.74
N ASP A 194 19.39 13.05 10.13
CA ASP A 194 19.06 13.54 8.78
C ASP A 194 19.37 12.51 7.71
N ALA A 195 20.51 11.81 7.81
CA ALA A 195 20.82 10.68 6.92
C ALA A 195 19.78 9.56 7.09
N ALA A 196 19.42 9.24 8.33
CA ALA A 196 18.33 8.30 8.62
C ALA A 196 17.01 8.70 7.95
N ALA A 197 16.65 9.98 8.02
CA ALA A 197 15.44 10.48 7.38
C ALA A 197 15.47 10.35 5.85
N GLN A 198 16.63 10.54 5.19
CA GLN A 198 16.76 10.30 3.75
C GLN A 198 16.66 8.82 3.40
N TRP A 199 17.25 7.92 4.20
CA TRP A 199 17.11 6.47 3.98
C TRP A 199 15.67 5.99 4.11
N ILE A 200 14.99 6.40 5.20
CA ILE A 200 13.57 6.09 5.41
C ILE A 200 12.73 6.70 4.29
N GLY A 201 13.08 7.92 3.85
CA GLY A 201 12.51 8.59 2.68
C GLY A 201 12.62 7.75 1.41
N LEU A 202 13.82 7.30 1.05
CA LEU A 202 14.08 6.47 -0.13
C LEU A 202 13.21 5.21 -0.14
N VAL A 203 13.23 4.46 0.97
CA VAL A 203 12.42 3.25 1.13
C VAL A 203 10.94 3.58 0.98
N SER A 204 10.47 4.64 1.64
CA SER A 204 9.06 5.06 1.59
C SER A 204 8.62 5.49 0.18
N PHE A 205 9.46 6.19 -0.58
CA PHE A 205 9.13 6.67 -1.92
C PHE A 205 9.17 5.55 -2.98
N LEU A 206 9.94 4.49 -2.75
CA LEU A 206 9.99 3.31 -3.62
C LEU A 206 8.82 2.32 -3.40
N MET A 207 7.87 2.67 -2.53
CA MET A 207 6.58 2.01 -2.33
C MET A 207 5.43 3.03 -2.44
N SER A 208 4.18 2.57 -2.45
CA SER A 208 3.01 3.46 -2.50
C SER A 208 2.81 4.22 -1.18
N PRO A 209 2.12 5.37 -1.18
CA PRO A 209 1.79 6.06 0.07
C PRO A 209 1.02 5.18 1.07
N GLY A 210 0.15 4.29 0.61
CA GLY A 210 -0.58 3.35 1.45
C GLY A 210 0.28 2.23 2.04
N THR A 211 1.24 1.71 1.29
CA THR A 211 2.21 0.77 1.85
C THR A 211 3.16 1.47 2.82
N ALA A 212 3.57 2.70 2.51
CA ALA A 212 4.43 3.51 3.39
C ALA A 212 3.77 3.85 4.74
N ALA A 213 2.44 3.89 4.81
CA ALA A 213 1.74 4.01 6.09
C ALA A 213 2.04 2.83 7.02
N ARG A 214 2.33 1.63 6.49
CA ARG A 214 2.68 0.45 7.29
C ARG A 214 4.14 0.43 7.76
N LEU A 215 4.98 1.35 7.27
CA LEU A 215 6.38 1.45 7.64
C LEU A 215 6.54 2.20 8.96
N SER A 216 6.42 1.49 10.09
CA SER A 216 6.77 2.06 11.40
C SER A 216 8.28 2.33 11.46
N PHE A 217 8.69 3.58 11.69
CA PHE A 217 10.11 3.96 11.68
C PHE A 217 10.50 4.86 12.87
N SER A 218 11.80 4.98 13.13
CA SER A 218 12.40 5.95 14.03
C SER A 218 13.68 6.48 13.41
N THR A 219 13.85 7.80 13.34
CA THR A 219 15.05 8.43 12.77
C THR A 219 16.23 8.46 13.73
N PHE A 220 16.02 8.15 15.00
CA PHE A 220 17.07 8.09 16.01
C PHE A 220 16.58 7.36 17.25
N ASP A 221 17.27 6.29 17.62
CA ASP A 221 17.21 5.65 18.93
C ASP A 221 18.63 5.32 19.38
N ARG A 222 18.90 5.33 20.69
CA ARG A 222 20.08 4.66 21.21
C ARG A 222 19.84 3.15 21.20
N ALA A 223 20.90 2.34 21.15
CA ALA A 223 20.76 0.88 21.08
C ALA A 223 19.84 0.30 22.18
N GLU A 224 19.92 0.79 23.42
CA GLU A 224 19.08 0.31 24.53
C GLU A 224 17.60 0.72 24.43
N GLN A 225 17.26 1.62 23.51
CA GLN A 225 15.90 2.10 23.26
C GLN A 225 15.23 1.35 22.09
N VAL A 226 15.96 0.48 21.40
CA VAL A 226 15.43 -0.30 20.28
C VAL A 226 14.66 -1.52 20.83
N GLU A 227 13.35 -1.51 20.66
CA GLU A 227 12.47 -2.58 21.15
C GLU A 227 11.94 -3.47 20.00
N PRO A 228 12.33 -4.75 19.90
CA PRO A 228 11.97 -5.63 18.79
C PRO A 228 10.47 -6.03 18.75
N HIS A 229 9.70 -5.75 19.81
CA HIS A 229 8.31 -6.20 19.93
C HIS A 229 7.26 -5.08 19.86
N ASN A 230 7.68 -3.86 19.51
CA ASN A 230 6.80 -2.68 19.51
C ASN A 230 6.14 -2.40 18.15
N GLY A 231 6.16 -3.38 17.23
CA GLY A 231 5.65 -3.19 15.86
C GLY A 231 6.50 -2.25 15.00
N GLN A 232 7.74 -2.01 15.43
CA GLN A 232 8.74 -1.22 14.72
C GLN A 232 9.28 -2.02 13.52
N VAL A 233 9.40 -1.38 12.35
CA VAL A 233 9.93 -2.03 11.13
C VAL A 233 11.38 -1.62 10.87
N LEU A 234 11.68 -0.33 11.08
CA LEU A 234 13.00 0.25 10.86
C LEU A 234 13.36 1.22 11.99
N SER A 235 14.47 1.01 12.68
CA SER A 235 14.99 1.98 13.67
C SER A 235 16.40 2.40 13.26
N ALA A 236 16.64 3.70 13.21
CA ALA A 236 17.96 4.23 12.99
C ALA A 236 18.68 4.47 14.31
N VAL A 237 19.92 4.00 14.40
CA VAL A 237 20.80 4.17 15.57
C VAL A 237 22.09 4.87 15.15
N PRO A 238 22.77 5.57 16.06
CA PRO A 238 24.15 6.00 15.83
C PRO A 238 25.05 4.82 15.47
N ILE A 239 25.98 5.01 14.53
CA ILE A 239 26.98 3.98 14.17
C ILE A 239 27.75 3.50 15.41
N GLU A 240 28.09 4.40 16.33
CA GLU A 240 28.80 4.09 17.58
C GLU A 240 28.02 3.15 18.53
N ASP A 241 26.70 3.09 18.38
CA ASP A 241 25.83 2.27 19.22
C ASP A 241 25.59 0.86 18.62
N LEU A 242 25.99 0.60 17.37
CA LEU A 242 25.66 -0.65 16.67
C LEU A 242 26.15 -1.91 17.40
N THR A 243 27.30 -1.84 18.06
CA THR A 243 27.86 -2.98 18.81
C THR A 243 27.02 -3.37 20.04
N ALA A 244 26.14 -2.48 20.50
CA ALA A 244 25.27 -2.70 21.65
C ALA A 244 23.84 -3.13 21.23
N VAL A 245 23.57 -3.27 19.92
CA VAL A 245 22.28 -3.73 19.43
C VAL A 245 22.10 -5.22 19.77
N GLU A 246 20.95 -5.54 20.35
CA GLU A 246 20.63 -6.90 20.76
C GLU A 246 20.56 -7.88 19.57
N PRO A 247 20.97 -9.15 19.74
CA PRO A 247 20.84 -10.16 18.71
C PRO A 247 19.39 -10.39 18.27
N GLY A 248 19.20 -10.85 17.03
CA GLY A 248 17.88 -11.17 16.47
C GLY A 248 17.28 -10.07 15.59
N MET A 249 17.98 -8.94 15.44
CA MET A 249 17.67 -7.88 14.48
C MET A 249 18.57 -8.00 13.23
N VAL A 250 18.15 -7.40 12.13
CA VAL A 250 19.00 -7.24 10.94
C VAL A 250 19.70 -5.89 11.02
N VAL A 251 21.02 -5.91 11.16
CA VAL A 251 21.82 -4.69 11.31
C VAL A 251 22.50 -4.34 9.99
N ILE A 252 22.32 -3.09 9.54
CA ILE A 252 22.95 -2.51 8.36
C ILE A 252 23.66 -1.23 8.79
N ASP A 253 24.95 -1.07 8.49
CA ASP A 253 25.72 0.15 8.73
C ASP A 253 25.88 0.92 7.42
N GLU A 254 25.46 2.19 7.36
CA GLU A 254 25.60 3.02 6.16
C GLU A 254 27.05 3.35 5.79
N SER A 255 27.99 3.17 6.72
CA SER A 255 29.42 3.43 6.53
C SER A 255 30.21 2.20 6.08
N GLU A 256 29.60 1.01 6.17
CA GLU A 256 30.20 -0.25 5.75
C GLU A 256 29.73 -0.67 4.35
N THR A 257 30.54 -1.48 3.68
CA THR A 257 30.18 -2.03 2.37
C THR A 257 29.23 -3.21 2.53
N VAL A 258 28.16 -3.22 1.74
CA VAL A 258 27.27 -4.37 1.57
C VAL A 258 27.70 -5.15 0.32
N SER A 259 27.93 -6.45 0.49
CA SER A 259 28.08 -7.36 -0.65
C SER A 259 26.70 -7.64 -1.24
N LEU A 260 26.51 -7.34 -2.51
CA LEU A 260 25.25 -7.62 -3.19
C LEU A 260 25.10 -9.10 -3.52
N GLY A 261 23.88 -9.60 -3.40
CA GLY A 261 23.49 -10.96 -3.75
C GLY A 261 22.78 -11.03 -5.10
N GLU A 262 22.23 -12.20 -5.42
CA GLU A 262 21.48 -12.48 -6.64
C GLU A 262 20.09 -13.01 -6.32
N LEU A 263 19.08 -12.59 -7.08
CA LEU A 263 17.70 -13.03 -6.91
C LEU A 263 17.59 -14.56 -7.07
N GLY A 264 17.10 -15.25 -6.03
CA GLY A 264 17.02 -16.71 -6.00
C GLY A 264 18.37 -17.43 -5.85
N GLY A 265 19.46 -16.68 -5.64
CA GLY A 265 20.81 -17.17 -5.44
C GLY A 265 21.37 -16.81 -4.07
N ASP A 266 22.55 -16.19 -4.05
CA ASP A 266 23.18 -15.74 -2.81
C ASP A 266 22.48 -14.50 -2.23
N PRO A 267 22.32 -14.39 -0.90
CA PRO A 267 21.75 -13.19 -0.28
C PRO A 267 22.75 -12.03 -0.26
N HIS A 268 22.24 -10.81 -0.06
CA HIS A 268 23.07 -9.70 0.36
C HIS A 268 23.77 -10.03 1.69
N ARG A 269 24.98 -9.52 1.87
CA ARG A 269 25.75 -9.68 3.11
C ARG A 269 26.25 -8.35 3.62
N THR A 270 25.93 -8.03 4.88
CA THR A 270 26.54 -6.90 5.57
C THR A 270 27.92 -7.28 6.12
N ALA A 271 28.77 -6.31 6.41
CA ALA A 271 30.09 -6.59 7.00
C ALA A 271 29.98 -7.21 8.42
N GLY A 272 28.90 -6.90 9.15
CA GLY A 272 28.50 -7.62 10.37
C GLY A 272 28.03 -9.06 10.18
N GLY A 273 27.98 -9.57 8.94
CA GLY A 273 27.67 -10.97 8.62
C GLY A 273 26.18 -11.30 8.49
N HIS A 274 25.29 -10.30 8.54
CA HIS A 274 23.86 -10.52 8.32
C HIS A 274 23.59 -10.93 6.87
N ARG A 275 22.68 -11.89 6.69
CA ARG A 275 22.22 -12.37 5.37
C ARG A 275 20.83 -11.81 5.11
N ILE A 276 20.65 -11.13 3.98
CA ILE A 276 19.37 -10.54 3.58
C ILE A 276 19.01 -11.09 2.20
N GLU A 277 17.91 -11.84 2.14
CA GLU A 277 17.45 -12.46 0.90
C GLU A 277 17.08 -11.40 -0.14
N VAL A 278 17.56 -11.58 -1.37
CA VAL A 278 17.32 -10.62 -2.45
C VAL A 278 15.87 -10.70 -2.92
N THR A 279 15.21 -9.56 -3.04
CA THR A 279 13.85 -9.49 -3.59
C THR A 279 13.81 -8.78 -4.93
N ARG A 280 12.72 -8.95 -5.67
CA ARG A 280 12.47 -8.23 -6.92
C ARG A 280 12.41 -6.72 -6.72
N TRP A 281 12.15 -6.25 -5.49
CA TRP A 281 12.11 -4.83 -5.19
C TRP A 281 13.47 -4.16 -5.39
N SER A 282 14.52 -4.74 -4.81
CA SER A 282 15.87 -4.20 -4.94
C SER A 282 16.44 -4.38 -6.35
N VAL A 283 16.08 -5.48 -7.04
CA VAL A 283 16.47 -5.71 -8.45
C VAL A 283 15.88 -4.64 -9.37
N MET A 284 14.59 -4.32 -9.24
CA MET A 284 13.98 -3.24 -10.03
C MET A 284 14.56 -1.87 -9.65
N ALA A 285 14.82 -1.63 -8.36
CA ALA A 285 15.43 -0.38 -7.90
C ALA A 285 16.84 -0.18 -8.47
N GLN A 286 17.63 -1.25 -8.67
CA GLN A 286 18.94 -1.20 -9.32
C GLN A 286 18.87 -0.62 -10.74
N VAL A 287 17.85 -1.01 -11.49
CA VAL A 287 17.67 -0.56 -12.88
C VAL A 287 17.09 0.86 -12.95
N VAL A 288 16.21 1.22 -12.02
CA VAL A 288 15.58 2.55 -11.99
C VAL A 288 16.53 3.65 -11.51
N LEU A 289 17.41 3.33 -10.56
CA LEU A 289 18.30 4.30 -9.91
C LEU A 289 19.64 4.46 -10.62
N LEU A 290 19.62 4.53 -11.96
CA LEU A 290 20.82 4.76 -12.78
C LEU A 290 21.13 6.26 -12.94
N ASP A 291 20.10 7.09 -13.05
CA ASP A 291 20.23 8.54 -13.16
C ASP A 291 19.06 9.28 -12.48
N VAL A 292 19.27 10.57 -12.22
CA VAL A 292 18.35 11.42 -11.48
C VAL A 292 17.00 11.58 -12.19
N THR A 293 16.99 11.64 -13.53
CA THR A 293 15.78 11.90 -14.31
C THR A 293 14.88 10.67 -14.30
N SER A 294 15.42 9.50 -14.63
CA SER A 294 14.66 8.25 -14.61
C SER A 294 14.18 7.90 -13.19
N ALA A 295 15.04 8.07 -12.17
CA ALA A 295 14.65 7.86 -10.78
C ALA A 295 13.45 8.74 -10.37
N ARG A 296 13.49 10.05 -10.67
CA ARG A 296 12.39 10.97 -10.36
C ARG A 296 11.10 10.59 -11.08
N GLY A 297 11.19 10.26 -12.37
CA GLY A 297 10.04 9.81 -13.16
C GLY A 297 9.34 8.62 -12.52
N VAL A 298 10.12 7.61 -12.13
CA VAL A 298 9.55 6.42 -11.46
C VAL A 298 8.91 6.76 -10.11
N LEU A 299 9.48 7.65 -9.30
CA LEU A 299 8.84 8.07 -8.06
C LEU A 299 7.51 8.82 -8.29
N ASP A 300 7.36 9.54 -9.41
CA ASP A 300 6.09 10.16 -9.81
C ASP A 300 5.08 9.14 -10.35
N ASP A 301 5.54 8.16 -11.11
CA ASP A 301 4.71 7.06 -11.61
C ASP A 301 4.19 6.17 -10.49
N ILE A 302 5.01 5.89 -9.47
CA ILE A 302 4.61 5.14 -8.27
C ILE A 302 3.37 5.79 -7.63
N ASP A 303 3.39 7.11 -7.40
CA ASP A 303 2.25 7.82 -6.81
C ASP A 303 1.05 7.85 -7.75
N THR A 304 1.29 8.11 -9.04
CA THR A 304 0.25 8.21 -10.06
C THR A 304 -0.48 6.89 -10.24
N LEU A 305 0.24 5.79 -10.42
CA LEU A 305 -0.32 4.46 -10.66
C LEU A 305 -0.98 3.88 -9.40
N SER A 306 -0.40 4.13 -8.22
CA SER A 306 -1.01 3.70 -6.94
C SER A 306 -2.34 4.41 -6.68
N SER A 307 -2.48 5.67 -7.09
CA SER A 307 -3.75 6.41 -6.96
C SER A 307 -4.89 5.86 -7.84
N GLN A 308 -4.56 5.03 -8.85
CA GLN A 308 -5.51 4.43 -9.78
C GLN A 308 -6.00 3.04 -9.34
N VAL A 309 -5.54 2.56 -8.19
CA VAL A 309 -5.95 1.29 -7.58
C VAL A 309 -6.35 1.52 -6.11
N ARG A 310 -6.87 0.46 -5.48
CA ARG A 310 -7.13 0.48 -4.05
C ARG A 310 -5.82 0.24 -3.28
N ASP A 311 -5.17 1.32 -2.87
CA ASP A 311 -3.91 1.31 -2.14
C ASP A 311 -4.09 1.07 -0.63
N ASP A 312 -4.60 -0.08 -0.21
CA ASP A 312 -4.77 -0.40 1.23
C ASP A 312 -3.59 -1.24 1.76
N GLY A 313 -2.37 -0.85 1.39
CA GLY A 313 -1.14 -1.56 1.73
C GLY A 313 -0.76 -2.58 0.65
N LEU A 314 -0.51 -2.09 -0.56
CA LEU A 314 0.02 -2.87 -1.68
C LEU A 314 1.32 -3.60 -1.30
N HIS A 315 1.65 -4.66 -2.02
CA HIS A 315 2.98 -5.27 -1.88
C HIS A 315 4.07 -4.22 -2.16
N PRO A 316 5.13 -4.07 -1.34
CA PRO A 316 6.07 -2.95 -1.44
C PRO A 316 6.75 -2.84 -2.81
N ALA A 317 7.00 -3.97 -3.48
CA ALA A 317 7.58 -3.99 -4.83
C ALA A 317 6.57 -3.67 -5.95
N TRP A 318 5.27 -3.75 -5.71
CA TRP A 318 4.26 -3.65 -6.78
C TRP A 318 4.22 -2.26 -7.45
N PRO A 319 4.30 -1.13 -6.71
CA PRO A 319 4.28 0.19 -7.34
C PRO A 319 5.46 0.44 -8.29
N ILE A 320 6.68 0.04 -7.91
CA ILE A 320 7.84 0.16 -8.82
C ILE A 320 7.72 -0.81 -10.00
N ALA A 321 7.16 -2.01 -9.80
CA ALA A 321 6.90 -2.94 -10.90
C ALA A 321 5.94 -2.35 -11.94
N MET A 322 4.89 -1.66 -11.48
CA MET A 322 3.95 -0.96 -12.37
C MET A 322 4.63 0.15 -13.16
N ALA A 323 5.50 0.94 -12.52
CA ALA A 323 6.27 1.97 -13.20
C ALA A 323 7.25 1.35 -14.23
N VAL A 324 7.98 0.30 -13.85
CA VAL A 324 8.90 -0.42 -14.74
C VAL A 324 8.15 -1.00 -15.95
N ALA A 325 7.03 -1.68 -15.74
CA ALA A 325 6.23 -2.26 -16.83
C ALA A 325 5.64 -1.21 -17.78
N GLY A 326 5.39 0.01 -17.29
CA GLY A 326 4.94 1.14 -18.11
C GLY A 326 6.00 1.68 -19.08
N HIS A 327 7.28 1.44 -18.81
CA HIS A 327 8.39 2.08 -19.51
C HIS A 327 9.38 1.09 -20.12
N ARG A 328 9.49 1.12 -21.45
CA ARG A 328 10.36 0.20 -22.20
C ARG A 328 11.86 0.39 -21.95
N GLU A 329 12.26 1.56 -21.44
CA GLU A 329 13.66 1.86 -21.12
C GLU A 329 14.21 0.98 -19.99
N PHE A 330 13.34 0.46 -19.11
CA PHE A 330 13.71 -0.46 -18.04
C PHE A 330 13.62 -1.93 -18.49
N ALA A 331 14.05 -2.24 -19.72
CA ALA A 331 13.96 -3.57 -20.32
C ALA A 331 14.59 -4.66 -19.43
N ASP A 332 15.68 -4.33 -18.74
CA ASP A 332 16.45 -5.24 -17.90
C ASP A 332 15.72 -5.66 -16.60
N ALA A 333 14.61 -5.01 -16.25
CA ALA A 333 13.80 -5.31 -15.07
C ALA A 333 12.35 -5.74 -15.41
N GLN A 334 12.02 -5.93 -16.69
CA GLN A 334 10.66 -6.25 -17.13
C GLN A 334 10.18 -7.61 -16.62
N VAL A 335 11.08 -8.59 -16.52
CA VAL A 335 10.72 -9.94 -16.06
C VAL A 335 10.26 -9.88 -14.60
N GLU A 336 11.06 -9.26 -13.75
CA GLU A 336 10.79 -9.07 -12.33
C GLU A 336 9.51 -8.26 -12.12
N ALA A 337 9.32 -7.20 -12.90
CA ALA A 337 8.11 -6.39 -12.84
C ALA A 337 6.86 -7.21 -13.20
N HIS A 338 6.90 -7.99 -14.27
CA HIS A 338 5.78 -8.85 -14.68
C HIS A 338 5.44 -9.89 -13.62
N GLU A 339 6.44 -10.52 -13.01
CA GLU A 339 6.23 -11.49 -11.94
C GLU A 339 5.58 -10.86 -10.70
N VAL A 340 6.03 -9.67 -10.28
CA VAL A 340 5.43 -8.94 -9.16
C VAL A 340 3.98 -8.53 -9.48
N ILE A 341 3.71 -8.02 -10.68
CA ILE A 341 2.36 -7.62 -11.10
C ILE A 341 1.44 -8.85 -11.16
N ALA A 342 1.91 -9.96 -11.72
CA ALA A 342 1.13 -11.20 -11.77
C ALA A 342 0.83 -11.74 -10.38
N ALA A 343 1.77 -11.71 -9.45
CA ALA A 343 1.55 -12.21 -8.10
C ALA A 343 0.66 -11.29 -7.26
N HIS A 344 0.88 -9.96 -7.32
CA HIS A 344 0.41 -9.04 -6.28
C HIS A 344 -0.59 -7.97 -6.74
N SER A 345 -1.06 -7.99 -7.99
CA SER A 345 -2.03 -6.97 -8.44
C SER A 345 -3.33 -6.99 -7.63
N PRO A 346 -3.81 -5.82 -7.17
CA PRO A 346 -5.03 -5.74 -6.38
C PRO A 346 -6.27 -6.05 -7.23
N ALA A 347 -7.32 -6.55 -6.58
CA ALA A 347 -8.62 -6.76 -7.19
C ALA A 347 -9.33 -5.42 -7.44
N GLY A 348 -9.06 -4.82 -8.59
CA GLY A 348 -9.76 -3.61 -9.07
C GLY A 348 -8.84 -2.42 -9.28
N ALA A 349 -8.61 -2.10 -10.55
CA ALA A 349 -8.09 -0.82 -11.00
C ALA A 349 -9.23 0.05 -11.54
N LEU A 350 -9.03 1.36 -11.56
CA LEU A 350 -9.98 2.29 -12.17
C LEU A 350 -10.17 1.93 -13.66
N VAL A 351 -11.42 1.71 -14.07
CA VAL A 351 -11.71 1.25 -15.44
C VAL A 351 -11.21 2.27 -16.46
N GLY A 352 -10.37 1.79 -17.39
CA GLY A 352 -9.78 2.61 -18.44
C GLY A 352 -8.59 3.46 -17.99
N SER A 353 -8.12 3.30 -16.74
CA SER A 353 -6.90 3.95 -16.26
C SER A 353 -5.65 3.30 -16.84
N GLU A 354 -4.53 3.99 -16.76
CA GLU A 354 -3.23 3.46 -17.18
C GLU A 354 -2.84 2.19 -16.41
N ALA A 355 -3.00 2.20 -15.08
CA ALA A 355 -2.77 1.02 -14.25
C ALA A 355 -3.61 -0.19 -14.71
N ALA A 356 -4.88 0.02 -15.09
CA ALA A 356 -5.71 -1.06 -15.60
C ALA A 356 -5.20 -1.63 -16.93
N HIS A 357 -4.65 -0.80 -17.82
CA HIS A 357 -4.07 -1.25 -19.08
C HIS A 357 -2.77 -2.02 -18.86
N ILE A 358 -1.85 -1.50 -18.04
CA ILE A 358 -0.59 -2.19 -17.70
C ILE A 358 -0.89 -3.56 -17.07
N ILE A 359 -1.77 -3.63 -16.06
CA ILE A 359 -2.16 -4.90 -15.44
C ILE A 359 -2.75 -5.85 -16.50
N ALA A 360 -3.67 -5.38 -17.33
CA ALA A 360 -4.30 -6.23 -18.34
C ALA A 360 -3.29 -6.76 -19.38
N ASP A 361 -2.35 -5.92 -19.83
CA ASP A 361 -1.33 -6.30 -20.81
C ASP A 361 -0.37 -7.33 -20.22
N VAL A 362 0.11 -7.12 -18.99
CA VAL A 362 0.99 -8.06 -18.29
C VAL A 362 0.30 -9.39 -18.05
N LEU A 363 -0.92 -9.37 -17.50
CA LEU A 363 -1.67 -10.60 -17.23
C LEU A 363 -2.02 -11.35 -18.52
N SER A 364 -2.32 -10.64 -19.61
CA SER A 364 -2.58 -11.26 -20.91
C SER A 364 -1.32 -11.90 -21.51
N ALA A 365 -0.16 -11.27 -21.35
CA ALA A 365 1.12 -11.81 -21.81
C ALA A 365 1.47 -13.11 -21.07
N VAL A 366 1.27 -13.13 -19.75
CA VAL A 366 1.53 -14.31 -18.90
C VAL A 366 0.61 -15.49 -19.25
N VAL A 367 -0.68 -15.23 -19.52
CA VAL A 367 -1.65 -16.29 -19.86
C VAL A 367 -1.51 -16.80 -21.29
N GLY A 368 -0.89 -16.03 -22.17
CA GLY A 368 -0.74 -16.36 -23.58
C GLY A 368 -2.05 -16.27 -24.37
N VAL A 369 -2.04 -16.78 -25.60
CA VAL A 369 -3.11 -16.54 -26.58
C VAL A 369 -4.03 -17.73 -26.82
N THR A 370 -3.59 -18.96 -26.51
CA THR A 370 -4.38 -20.18 -26.74
C THR A 370 -5.07 -20.69 -25.47
N THR A 371 -6.03 -21.61 -25.61
CA THR A 371 -6.63 -22.34 -24.48
C THR A 371 -5.60 -23.20 -23.75
N ALA A 372 -4.67 -23.80 -24.50
CA ALA A 372 -3.57 -24.60 -23.96
C ALA A 372 -2.57 -23.75 -23.14
N ASP A 373 -2.28 -22.52 -23.58
CA ASP A 373 -1.43 -21.60 -22.82
C ASP A 373 -2.10 -21.18 -21.51
N ALA A 374 -3.39 -20.84 -21.56
CA ALA A 374 -4.13 -20.49 -20.36
C ALA A 374 -4.21 -21.66 -19.37
N TRP A 375 -4.34 -22.88 -19.87
CA TRP A 375 -4.26 -24.10 -19.06
C TRP A 375 -2.89 -24.28 -18.41
N ARG A 376 -1.80 -24.05 -19.14
CA ARG A 376 -0.42 -24.13 -18.64
C ARG A 376 -0.17 -23.07 -17.56
N ALA A 377 -0.50 -21.82 -17.85
CA ALA A 377 -0.33 -20.68 -16.94
C ALA A 377 -1.03 -20.91 -15.60
N ARG A 378 -2.22 -21.51 -15.63
CA ARG A 378 -2.97 -21.91 -14.43
C ARG A 378 -2.22 -22.88 -13.50
N HIS A 379 -1.26 -23.66 -14.00
CA HIS A 379 -0.47 -24.61 -13.19
C HIS A 379 0.88 -24.05 -12.77
N GLU A 380 1.45 -23.17 -13.60
CA GLU A 380 2.78 -22.61 -13.39
C GLU A 380 2.75 -21.38 -12.48
N LEU A 381 1.65 -20.61 -12.49
CA LEU A 381 1.52 -19.43 -11.65
C LEU A 381 1.25 -19.81 -10.20
N ALA A 382 2.01 -19.16 -9.30
CA ALA A 382 1.68 -19.14 -7.89
C ALA A 382 0.33 -18.44 -7.66
N ASP A 383 -0.31 -18.76 -6.52
CA ASP A 383 -1.56 -18.12 -6.11
C ASP A 383 -1.44 -16.58 -6.17
N GLY A 384 -2.47 -15.90 -6.69
CA GLY A 384 -2.45 -14.46 -6.90
C GLY A 384 -3.35 -13.99 -8.02
N ALA A 385 -3.13 -12.74 -8.46
CA ALA A 385 -3.93 -12.11 -9.51
C ALA A 385 -3.80 -12.81 -10.86
N GLY A 386 -2.58 -13.23 -11.21
CA GLY A 386 -2.26 -13.96 -12.42
C GLY A 386 -2.92 -15.32 -12.47
N ALA A 387 -2.85 -16.10 -11.40
CA ALA A 387 -3.55 -17.39 -11.32
C ALA A 387 -5.07 -17.22 -11.45
N SER A 388 -5.66 -16.23 -10.77
CA SER A 388 -7.09 -15.93 -10.88
C SER A 388 -7.50 -15.53 -12.30
N PHE A 389 -6.67 -14.72 -12.96
CA PHE A 389 -6.90 -14.29 -14.34
C PHE A 389 -6.71 -15.43 -15.36
N ALA A 390 -5.71 -16.30 -15.14
CA ALA A 390 -5.49 -17.50 -15.93
C ALA A 390 -6.68 -18.46 -15.84
N ASP A 391 -7.21 -18.68 -14.63
CA ASP A 391 -8.40 -19.50 -14.39
C ASP A 391 -9.62 -18.95 -15.16
N ALA A 392 -9.94 -17.67 -14.99
CA ALA A 392 -11.06 -17.03 -15.67
C ALA A 392 -10.91 -17.09 -17.20
N THR A 393 -9.70 -16.84 -17.71
CA THR A 393 -9.40 -16.85 -19.14
C THR A 393 -9.46 -18.27 -19.72
N TYR A 394 -8.93 -19.27 -19.01
CA TYR A 394 -9.02 -20.66 -19.38
C TYR A 394 -10.49 -21.09 -19.53
N PHE A 395 -11.34 -20.84 -18.53
CA PHE A 395 -12.75 -21.21 -18.61
C PHE A 395 -13.46 -20.51 -19.78
N ALA A 396 -13.21 -19.21 -19.97
CA ALA A 396 -13.82 -18.46 -21.06
C ALA A 396 -13.41 -19.00 -22.45
N ARG A 397 -12.14 -19.36 -22.63
CA ARG A 397 -11.61 -19.91 -23.89
C ARG A 397 -12.05 -21.36 -24.11
N ALA A 398 -11.96 -22.20 -23.08
CA ALA A 398 -12.31 -23.62 -23.17
C ALA A 398 -13.77 -23.84 -23.58
N ILE A 399 -14.70 -22.97 -23.14
CA ILE A 399 -16.13 -23.09 -23.51
C ILE A 399 -16.36 -22.86 -25.01
N VAL A 400 -15.53 -22.05 -25.67
CA VAL A 400 -15.70 -21.69 -27.08
C VAL A 400 -14.71 -22.40 -28.02
N ASP A 401 -13.74 -23.13 -27.47
CA ASP A 401 -12.75 -23.89 -28.22
C ASP A 401 -13.26 -25.31 -28.48
N GLU A 402 -13.89 -25.50 -29.64
CA GLU A 402 -14.43 -26.80 -30.07
C GLU A 402 -13.34 -27.88 -30.15
N GLY A 403 -12.11 -27.51 -30.54
CA GLY A 403 -10.98 -28.43 -30.61
C GLY A 403 -10.52 -28.90 -29.23
N TRP A 404 -10.57 -28.01 -28.24
CA TRP A 404 -10.28 -28.33 -26.85
C TRP A 404 -11.35 -29.20 -26.20
N MET A 405 -12.63 -28.88 -26.45
CA MET A 405 -13.78 -29.61 -25.90
C MET A 405 -13.97 -31.01 -26.49
N SER A 406 -13.42 -31.24 -27.68
CA SER A 406 -13.49 -32.53 -28.38
C SER A 406 -12.31 -33.46 -28.08
N GLN A 407 -11.35 -33.06 -27.22
CA GLN A 407 -10.25 -33.93 -26.82
C GLN A 407 -10.75 -35.10 -25.96
N ASP A 408 -10.21 -36.29 -26.22
CA ASP A 408 -10.48 -37.48 -25.42
C ASP A 408 -9.87 -37.34 -24.01
N GLY A 409 -10.72 -37.23 -23.00
CA GLY A 409 -10.32 -37.13 -21.60
C GLY A 409 -11.27 -36.27 -20.77
N PRO A 410 -11.11 -36.24 -19.43
CA PRO A 410 -11.87 -35.32 -18.60
C PRO A 410 -11.46 -33.88 -18.94
N ILE A 411 -12.44 -33.02 -19.24
CA ILE A 411 -12.21 -31.56 -19.32
C ILE A 411 -11.58 -31.15 -18.00
N PRO A 412 -10.35 -30.63 -18.02
CA PRO A 412 -9.64 -30.51 -16.78
C PRO A 412 -10.16 -29.26 -16.05
N LEU A 413 -10.79 -29.50 -14.90
CA LEU A 413 -11.49 -28.51 -14.09
C LEU A 413 -10.57 -27.88 -13.04
N GLY A 414 -11.03 -26.74 -12.51
CA GLY A 414 -10.46 -25.96 -11.41
C GLY A 414 -9.96 -26.78 -10.21
N ARG A 415 -8.92 -26.30 -9.51
CA ARG A 415 -8.65 -26.63 -8.10
C ARG A 415 -9.81 -26.11 -7.25
N GLU A 416 -10.34 -24.95 -7.63
CA GLU A 416 -11.61 -24.45 -7.14
C GLU A 416 -12.77 -25.20 -7.78
N ARG A 417 -13.37 -26.12 -7.03
CA ARG A 417 -14.72 -26.59 -7.34
C ARG A 417 -15.66 -25.44 -7.03
N PHE A 418 -16.39 -24.97 -8.04
CA PHE A 418 -17.54 -24.09 -7.82
C PHE A 418 -18.52 -24.81 -6.89
N THR A 419 -18.45 -24.52 -5.59
CA THR A 419 -19.44 -24.97 -4.62
C THR A 419 -20.67 -24.12 -4.87
N GLY A 420 -21.54 -24.62 -5.75
CA GLY A 420 -22.84 -24.03 -6.00
C GLY A 420 -23.66 -24.03 -4.71
N ASN A 421 -23.56 -22.95 -3.93
CA ASN A 421 -24.62 -22.46 -3.05
C ASN A 421 -24.21 -21.15 -2.36
N GLN A 422 -24.73 -20.04 -2.89
CA GLN A 422 -25.46 -19.07 -2.05
C GLN A 422 -26.33 -18.06 -2.83
N HIS A 423 -26.28 -18.00 -4.18
CA HIS A 423 -27.10 -17.03 -4.93
C HIS A 423 -28.03 -17.58 -6.05
N LEU A 424 -28.17 -18.89 -6.22
CA LEU A 424 -29.12 -19.49 -7.19
C LEU A 424 -30.39 -20.06 -6.55
N ARG A 425 -30.96 -19.40 -5.53
CA ARG A 425 -32.30 -19.72 -5.02
C ARG A 425 -33.44 -18.88 -5.60
N CYS A 426 -33.18 -17.95 -6.52
CA CYS A 426 -34.23 -17.13 -7.11
C CYS A 426 -34.68 -17.53 -8.52
N CYS A 427 -34.08 -18.54 -9.16
CA CYS A 427 -34.45 -18.93 -10.54
C CYS A 427 -34.95 -20.38 -10.71
N ALA A 428 -35.15 -21.14 -9.63
CA ALA A 428 -35.75 -22.46 -9.71
C ALA A 428 -37.27 -22.41 -9.47
N ARG A 429 -38.03 -21.96 -10.47
CA ARG A 429 -39.42 -22.39 -10.64
C ARG A 429 -39.49 -23.16 -11.96
N PRO A 430 -39.64 -24.49 -11.95
CA PRO A 430 -39.81 -25.24 -13.19
C PRO A 430 -41.24 -25.00 -13.69
N SER A 431 -41.38 -24.17 -14.72
CA SER A 431 -42.59 -24.14 -15.55
C SER A 431 -42.31 -24.91 -16.83
N GLY A 432 -42.61 -26.21 -16.82
CA GLY A 432 -42.59 -27.09 -17.99
C GLY A 432 -42.52 -28.57 -17.59
N PRO A 433 -43.40 -29.45 -18.11
CA PRO A 433 -43.31 -30.87 -17.82
C PRO A 433 -42.16 -31.55 -18.59
N PRO A 434 -41.60 -32.66 -18.07
CA PRO A 434 -40.47 -33.35 -18.67
C PRO A 434 -40.88 -34.13 -19.93
N TRP A 435 -40.06 -34.05 -20.97
CA TRP A 435 -40.14 -34.95 -22.12
C TRP A 435 -39.58 -36.33 -21.74
N THR A 436 -40.45 -37.30 -21.50
CA THR A 436 -40.10 -38.73 -21.49
C THR A 436 -40.29 -39.35 -22.87
N LYS A 437 -39.32 -40.19 -23.23
CA LYS A 437 -39.18 -40.94 -24.49
C LYS A 437 -40.47 -41.64 -24.97
N ALA A 438 -40.56 -41.72 -26.29
CA ALA A 438 -41.59 -42.41 -27.06
C ALA A 438 -41.87 -43.86 -26.61
N GLY A 439 -43.16 -44.22 -26.62
CA GLY A 439 -43.65 -45.57 -26.49
C GLY A 439 -45.17 -45.64 -26.51
N GLY A 440 -45.74 -45.91 -27.70
CA GLY A 440 -47.01 -46.59 -27.97
C GLY A 440 -48.30 -46.22 -27.20
N GLY A 441 -49.30 -45.72 -27.95
CA GLY A 441 -50.69 -46.18 -27.79
C GLY A 441 -51.71 -45.18 -27.22
N GLY A 442 -52.71 -44.83 -28.04
CA GLY A 442 -54.13 -44.84 -27.64
C GLY A 442 -54.75 -43.62 -26.92
N LEU A 443 -55.57 -42.89 -27.69
CA LEU A 443 -56.92 -42.37 -27.36
C LEU A 443 -57.14 -41.41 -26.17
N ALA A 444 -57.55 -40.18 -26.56
CA ALA A 444 -58.75 -39.42 -26.13
C ALA A 444 -58.99 -39.02 -24.66
N GLY A 445 -59.36 -37.74 -24.45
CA GLY A 445 -60.33 -37.35 -23.39
C GLY A 445 -60.08 -36.09 -22.56
N CYS A 446 -60.61 -34.95 -23.04
CA CYS A 446 -61.34 -33.86 -22.34
C CYS A 446 -61.03 -33.34 -20.91
N SER A 447 -60.96 -31.99 -20.86
CA SER A 447 -61.73 -31.04 -20.03
C SER A 447 -61.35 -30.78 -18.55
N GLY A 448 -61.39 -29.50 -18.15
CA GLY A 448 -61.57 -29.10 -16.75
C GLY A 448 -60.95 -27.76 -16.34
N SER A 449 -61.78 -26.71 -16.36
CA SER A 449 -61.56 -25.32 -15.92
C SER A 449 -61.44 -25.12 -14.40
N SER A 450 -60.74 -24.06 -13.94
CA SER A 450 -61.32 -23.01 -13.05
C SER A 450 -60.32 -21.92 -12.58
N THR A 451 -60.59 -20.70 -13.03
CA THR A 451 -60.91 -19.46 -12.26
C THR A 451 -59.94 -18.77 -11.28
N CYS A 452 -59.87 -17.45 -11.50
CA CYS A 452 -59.20 -16.34 -10.83
C CYS A 452 -59.33 -16.16 -9.30
N CYS A 453 -58.33 -15.47 -8.73
CA CYS A 453 -58.54 -14.40 -7.74
C CYS A 453 -57.50 -13.27 -7.94
N CYS A 454 -58.00 -12.06 -8.20
CA CYS A 454 -57.26 -10.80 -8.16
C CYS A 454 -57.30 -10.20 -6.75
N GLY A 455 -56.19 -9.64 -6.27
CA GLY A 455 -56.14 -8.79 -5.08
C GLY A 455 -55.01 -7.76 -5.22
N ARG A 456 -55.36 -6.48 -5.20
CA ARG A 456 -54.48 -5.31 -5.38
C ARG A 456 -53.62 -5.05 -4.14
N ALA A 457 -52.38 -4.59 -4.34
CA ALA A 457 -51.72 -3.63 -3.45
C ALA A 457 -50.68 -2.80 -4.21
N SER A 458 -50.87 -1.49 -4.17
CA SER A 458 -50.03 -0.45 -4.76
C SER A 458 -48.83 -0.16 -3.86
N SER A 459 -47.62 -0.10 -4.42
CA SER A 459 -46.59 0.90 -4.07
C SER A 459 -45.40 0.83 -5.03
N MET A 460 -45.21 1.89 -5.81
CA MET A 460 -43.90 2.25 -6.36
C MET A 460 -43.08 2.79 -5.20
N THR A 461 -41.98 2.14 -4.83
CA THR A 461 -40.67 2.68 -4.42
C THR A 461 -39.78 1.47 -4.09
N ALA A 462 -38.50 1.53 -4.43
CA ALA A 462 -37.44 0.53 -4.19
C ALA A 462 -37.26 -0.60 -5.23
N CYS A 463 -36.61 -0.25 -6.35
CA CYS A 463 -35.67 -1.16 -7.00
C CYS A 463 -34.57 -0.35 -7.71
N ARG A 464 -33.75 0.33 -6.90
CA ARG A 464 -32.38 0.74 -7.27
C ARG A 464 -31.45 0.00 -6.30
N LEU A 465 -30.33 -0.52 -6.81
CA LEU A 465 -29.31 -1.36 -6.14
C LEU A 465 -29.73 -2.85 -6.11
N ARG A 466 -28.97 -3.86 -6.55
CA ARG A 466 -27.54 -4.04 -6.81
C ARG A 466 -27.33 -5.07 -7.93
N CYS A 467 -26.41 -4.81 -8.85
CA CYS A 467 -25.79 -5.85 -9.66
C CYS A 467 -24.30 -5.47 -9.81
N PRO A 468 -23.37 -6.18 -9.15
CA PRO A 468 -21.94 -5.89 -9.24
C PRO A 468 -21.28 -6.86 -10.22
N THR A 469 -21.52 -6.69 -11.51
CA THR A 469 -20.68 -7.30 -12.56
C THR A 469 -20.61 -6.37 -13.77
N THR A 470 -19.81 -5.31 -13.63
CA THR A 470 -19.53 -4.35 -14.70
C THR A 470 -18.60 -4.92 -15.77
N CYS A 471 -17.92 -6.06 -15.53
CA CYS A 471 -17.03 -6.70 -16.49
C CYS A 471 -17.73 -7.19 -17.78
N CYS A 472 -18.95 -7.73 -17.69
CA CYS A 472 -19.62 -8.25 -18.90
C CYS A 472 -20.17 -7.15 -19.82
N ARG A 473 -20.42 -5.94 -19.32
CA ARG A 473 -21.03 -4.86 -20.13
C ARG A 473 -20.04 -4.08 -20.98
N ALA A 474 -18.77 -3.97 -20.57
CA ALA A 474 -17.76 -3.26 -21.35
C ALA A 474 -17.29 -4.06 -22.59
N TRP A 475 -17.30 -5.39 -22.51
CA TRP A 475 -16.77 -6.24 -23.58
C TRP A 475 -17.74 -6.40 -24.77
N LEU A 476 -19.06 -6.36 -24.52
CA LEU A 476 -20.10 -6.46 -25.55
C LEU A 476 -20.24 -5.21 -26.43
N ILE A 477 -19.62 -4.07 -26.07
CA ILE A 477 -19.73 -2.81 -26.82
C ILE A 477 -18.62 -2.70 -27.89
N ARG A 478 -17.49 -3.40 -27.75
CA ARG A 478 -16.37 -3.32 -28.73
C ARG A 478 -16.53 -4.23 -29.95
N THR A 479 -17.42 -5.23 -29.93
CA THR A 479 -17.61 -6.17 -31.04
C THR A 479 -18.58 -5.71 -32.14
N CYS A 480 -19.15 -4.50 -32.06
CA CYS A 480 -20.07 -3.97 -33.09
C CYS A 480 -19.67 -2.63 -33.73
N ALA A 481 -18.54 -2.02 -33.37
CA ALA A 481 -18.09 -0.76 -33.96
C ALA A 481 -17.15 -1.02 -35.16
N GLY A 482 -17.72 -1.55 -36.25
CA GLY A 482 -16.97 -1.86 -37.47
C GLY A 482 -17.86 -1.93 -38.70
N ARG A 483 -18.65 -0.87 -38.97
CA ARG A 483 -19.23 -0.53 -40.29
C ARG A 483 -19.95 0.83 -40.22
N SER A 484 -19.71 1.69 -41.21
CA SER A 484 -20.23 3.05 -41.35
C SER A 484 -21.78 3.14 -41.36
N PRO A 485 -22.37 4.28 -40.97
CA PRO A 485 -23.82 4.42 -40.81
C PRO A 485 -24.53 4.82 -42.11
N GLN A 486 -25.66 4.18 -42.41
CA GLN A 486 -26.72 4.74 -43.26
C GLN A 486 -28.02 4.82 -42.45
N PRO A 487 -28.86 5.87 -42.61
CA PRO A 487 -30.01 6.09 -41.76
C PRO A 487 -31.25 5.36 -42.32
N ILE A 488 -31.77 4.39 -41.58
CA ILE A 488 -33.13 3.86 -41.79
C ILE A 488 -33.86 3.93 -40.45
N GLY A 489 -34.93 4.72 -40.40
CA GLY A 489 -35.67 5.03 -39.18
C GLY A 489 -36.44 3.83 -38.61
N CYS A 490 -36.35 3.63 -37.30
CA CYS A 490 -37.20 2.70 -36.55
C CYS A 490 -38.18 3.46 -35.66
N ARG A 491 -39.46 3.09 -35.70
CA ARG A 491 -40.53 3.57 -34.80
C ARG A 491 -40.77 2.55 -33.69
N TRP A 492 -40.91 3.01 -32.45
CA TRP A 492 -41.18 2.18 -31.27
C TRP A 492 -42.69 1.99 -31.05
N VAL A 493 -43.15 0.75 -30.92
CA VAL A 493 -44.48 0.42 -30.38
C VAL A 493 -44.33 -0.82 -29.49
N GLY A 494 -44.75 -0.72 -28.22
CA GLY A 494 -45.00 -1.89 -27.37
C GLY A 494 -43.79 -2.73 -26.93
N GLY A 495 -42.60 -2.13 -26.77
CA GLY A 495 -41.51 -2.75 -25.99
C GLY A 495 -40.75 -3.93 -26.63
N CYS A 496 -40.93 -4.21 -27.93
CA CYS A 496 -40.09 -5.17 -28.68
C CYS A 496 -39.67 -4.58 -30.03
N CYS A 497 -38.39 -4.68 -30.38
CA CYS A 497 -37.88 -4.32 -31.70
C CYS A 497 -38.03 -5.52 -32.64
N MET A 498 -39.01 -5.48 -33.56
CA MET A 498 -39.16 -6.50 -34.60
C MET A 498 -38.54 -6.01 -35.92
N ARG A 499 -37.72 -6.87 -36.52
CA ARG A 499 -37.12 -6.70 -37.85
C ARG A 499 -38.24 -6.89 -38.88
N ALA A 500 -38.58 -5.84 -39.64
CA ALA A 500 -39.51 -5.97 -40.75
C ALA A 500 -38.86 -6.82 -41.87
N MET A 501 -39.44 -7.97 -42.18
CA MET A 501 -39.09 -8.73 -43.39
C MET A 501 -39.69 -8.04 -44.63
N PRO A 502 -38.98 -7.96 -45.76
CA PRO A 502 -39.55 -7.44 -47.00
C PRO A 502 -40.51 -8.47 -47.61
N THR A 503 -41.75 -8.04 -47.86
CA THR A 503 -42.70 -8.70 -48.77
C THR A 503 -42.18 -8.61 -50.21
N ALA A 504 -42.19 -9.73 -50.92
CA ALA A 504 -41.77 -9.82 -52.32
C ALA A 504 -42.91 -9.47 -53.31
N ALA A 505 -42.47 -8.91 -54.44
CA ALA A 505 -43.09 -8.88 -55.78
C ALA A 505 -44.27 -7.90 -55.98
N PRO A 506 -44.55 -7.44 -57.22
CA PRO A 506 -44.56 -8.21 -58.48
C PRO A 506 -43.21 -8.34 -59.21
#